data_AF-A0A1Q3VZU1-F1
#
_entry.id   AF-A0A1Q3VZU1-F1
#
_cell.length_a   1.000
_cell.length_b   1.000
_cell.length_c   1.000
_cell.angle_alpha   90.00
_cell.angle_beta   90.00
_cell.angle_gamma   90.00
#
_symmetry.space_group_name_H-M   'P 1'
#
loop_
_entity.id
_entity.type
_entity.pdbx_description
1 polymer ?
#
loop_
_entity_poly.entity_id
_entity_poly.type
_entity_poly.pdbx_seq_one_letter_code
_entity_poly.pdbx_strand_id
1 'polypeptide(L)'
;MAHAFPHSLVLSSALIAALGLSIVPARADRCDEQARELAGRIEGLKVGRAAGGIIYLQHPLATQASLGCSSRNRQADFFAASPARKPPAAFVEMVATAAAVIFTIPRKDALRGANRCFERIGILRGKDIKTRYRKLDIQCQASKSGSSITISREKDQ
;
A
#
# COMPACT_ATOMS: atom_id res chain seq x y z
N MET A 1 14.07 -41.40 -74.12
CA MET A 1 13.14 -40.26 -74.14
C MET A 1 13.54 -39.29 -73.04
N ALA A 2 13.73 -38.02 -73.42
CA ALA A 2 13.61 -36.76 -72.66
C ALA A 2 14.44 -36.52 -71.37
N HIS A 3 15.16 -35.40 -71.42
CA HIS A 3 15.87 -34.69 -70.36
C HIS A 3 14.94 -33.88 -69.41
N ALA A 4 15.51 -33.57 -68.24
CA ALA A 4 15.49 -32.27 -67.53
C ALA A 4 14.37 -31.89 -66.53
N PHE A 5 14.83 -31.07 -65.56
CA PHE A 5 14.21 -30.08 -64.66
C PHE A 5 14.19 -30.42 -63.15
N PRO A 6 14.34 -29.43 -62.23
CA PRO A 6 15.48 -28.51 -62.10
C PRO A 6 15.91 -28.22 -60.62
N HIS A 7 16.91 -27.34 -60.52
CA HIS A 7 17.50 -26.63 -59.38
C HIS A 7 16.54 -25.89 -58.41
N SER A 8 17.01 -25.80 -57.15
CA SER A 8 17.02 -24.65 -56.22
C SER A 8 15.71 -23.96 -55.80
N LEU A 9 15.49 -23.81 -54.48
CA LEU A 9 15.71 -22.54 -53.74
C LEU A 9 15.32 -22.64 -52.25
N VAL A 10 16.08 -21.89 -51.46
CA VAL A 10 16.05 -21.64 -50.02
C VAL A 10 14.71 -21.06 -49.56
N LEU A 11 14.21 -21.45 -48.38
CA LEU A 11 13.41 -20.54 -47.55
C LEU A 11 13.39 -20.95 -46.06
N SER A 12 13.88 -20.01 -45.25
CA SER A 12 13.94 -19.97 -43.79
C SER A 12 12.62 -20.25 -43.09
N SER A 13 12.67 -20.86 -41.90
CA SER A 13 11.64 -20.68 -40.88
C SER A 13 12.28 -20.75 -39.49
N ALA A 14 12.68 -19.56 -39.01
CA ALA A 14 12.98 -19.32 -37.60
C ALA A 14 11.66 -19.32 -36.83
N LEU A 15 11.42 -20.35 -36.00
CA LEU A 15 10.25 -20.42 -35.12
C LEU A 15 10.66 -20.09 -33.67
N ILE A 16 10.69 -18.78 -33.43
CA ILE A 16 10.14 -18.07 -32.26
C ILE A 16 10.40 -18.72 -30.89
N ALA A 17 11.49 -18.30 -30.24
CA ALA A 17 11.60 -18.30 -28.79
C ALA A 17 10.83 -17.10 -28.22
N ALA A 18 9.61 -17.31 -27.70
CA ALA A 18 8.88 -16.30 -26.95
C ALA A 18 7.97 -16.93 -25.89
N LEU A 19 8.57 -17.50 -24.84
CA LEU A 19 7.87 -17.81 -23.59
C LEU A 19 8.52 -16.99 -22.47
N GLY A 20 8.06 -15.75 -22.29
CA GLY A 20 8.67 -14.87 -21.32
C GLY A 20 8.04 -13.49 -21.15
N LEU A 21 6.71 -13.36 -21.22
CA LEU A 21 6.05 -12.15 -20.71
C LEU A 21 5.22 -12.50 -19.48
N SER A 22 5.81 -12.24 -18.31
CA SER A 22 5.05 -12.18 -17.06
C SER A 22 4.26 -10.87 -17.06
N ILE A 23 3.04 -10.93 -17.58
CA ILE A 23 2.04 -9.86 -17.56
C ILE A 23 1.66 -9.64 -16.07
N VAL A 24 2.13 -8.55 -15.44
CA VAL A 24 1.72 -8.13 -14.07
C VAL A 24 0.87 -6.83 -14.04
N PRO A 25 -0.19 -6.66 -14.87
CA PRO A 25 -1.03 -5.45 -14.86
C PRO A 25 -2.02 -5.46 -13.68
N ALA A 26 -2.61 -6.61 -13.34
CA ALA A 26 -3.75 -6.68 -12.42
C ALA A 26 -3.49 -6.19 -10.98
N ARG A 27 -2.23 -6.06 -10.54
CA ARG A 27 -1.89 -5.62 -9.17
C ARG A 27 -1.77 -4.11 -9.05
N ALA A 28 -1.23 -3.45 -10.07
CA ALA A 28 -1.16 -1.98 -10.10
C ALA A 28 -2.60 -1.43 -10.13
N ASP A 29 -3.43 -2.00 -11.01
CA ASP A 29 -4.84 -1.66 -11.14
C ASP A 29 -5.58 -1.74 -9.79
N ARG A 30 -5.38 -2.84 -9.04
CA ARG A 30 -6.04 -3.00 -7.74
C ARG A 30 -5.59 -1.96 -6.71
N CYS A 31 -4.31 -1.61 -6.67
CA CYS A 31 -3.81 -0.63 -5.73
C CYS A 31 -4.32 0.78 -6.06
N ASP A 32 -4.38 1.11 -7.36
CA ASP A 32 -4.92 2.39 -7.83
C ASP A 32 -6.43 2.50 -7.53
N GLU A 33 -7.20 1.42 -7.74
CA GLU A 33 -8.62 1.38 -7.34
C GLU A 33 -8.80 1.53 -5.82
N GLN A 34 -7.94 0.90 -5.00
CA GLN A 34 -7.99 1.12 -3.55
C GLN A 34 -7.68 2.58 -3.18
N ALA A 35 -6.72 3.23 -3.83
CA ALA A 35 -6.43 4.65 -3.60
C ALA A 35 -7.62 5.55 -3.98
N ARG A 36 -8.31 5.24 -5.10
CA ARG A 36 -9.53 5.93 -5.52
C ARG A 36 -10.68 5.72 -4.53
N GLU A 37 -10.86 4.50 -4.04
CA GLU A 37 -11.86 4.19 -3.01
C GLU A 37 -11.59 4.99 -1.73
N LEU A 38 -10.33 5.05 -1.29
CA LEU A 38 -9.94 5.88 -0.14
C LEU A 38 -10.33 7.35 -0.34
N ALA A 39 -10.03 7.92 -1.50
CA ALA A 39 -10.38 9.30 -1.82
C ALA A 39 -11.89 9.55 -1.86
N GLY A 40 -12.69 8.54 -2.22
CA GLY A 40 -14.15 8.61 -2.16
C GLY A 40 -14.74 8.45 -0.76
N ARG A 41 -14.01 7.85 0.19
CA ARG A 41 -14.47 7.56 1.57
C ARG A 41 -13.97 8.55 2.61
N ILE A 42 -12.85 9.22 2.34
CA ILE A 42 -12.18 10.12 3.27
C ILE A 42 -12.24 11.53 2.69
N GLU A 43 -13.07 12.37 3.30
CA GLU A 43 -13.22 13.76 2.90
C GLU A 43 -11.87 14.49 2.92
N GLY A 44 -11.55 15.20 1.84
CA GLY A 44 -10.29 15.95 1.73
C GLY A 44 -9.06 15.10 1.37
N LEU A 45 -9.19 13.78 1.22
CA LEU A 45 -8.11 12.92 0.73
C LEU A 45 -8.00 13.01 -0.79
N LYS A 46 -6.78 13.25 -1.30
CA LYS A 46 -6.48 13.27 -2.73
C LYS A 46 -5.42 12.23 -3.06
N VAL A 47 -5.59 11.55 -4.19
CA VAL A 47 -4.59 10.65 -4.76
C VAL A 47 -3.52 11.48 -5.47
N GLY A 48 -2.26 11.27 -5.10
CA GLY A 48 -1.10 11.94 -5.66
C GLY A 48 -0.33 11.06 -6.62
N ARG A 49 1.00 11.24 -6.66
CA ARG A 49 1.92 10.47 -7.51
C ARG A 49 2.00 9.01 -7.04
N ALA A 50 2.13 8.09 -7.98
CA ALA A 50 2.53 6.71 -7.72
C ALA A 50 4.01 6.49 -8.10
N ALA A 51 4.80 5.86 -7.24
CA ALA A 51 6.18 5.48 -7.52
C ALA A 51 6.64 4.33 -6.63
N GLY A 52 7.40 3.37 -7.20
CA GLY A 52 8.05 2.32 -6.43
C GLY A 52 7.12 1.40 -5.63
N GLY A 53 5.89 1.18 -6.13
CA GLY A 53 4.87 0.39 -5.42
C GLY A 53 4.27 1.11 -4.21
N ILE A 54 4.28 2.44 -4.22
CA ILE A 54 3.66 3.32 -3.24
C ILE A 54 2.81 4.35 -3.99
N ILE A 55 1.59 4.59 -3.51
CA ILE A 55 0.74 5.69 -3.95
C ILE A 55 0.76 6.75 -2.86
N TYR A 56 1.28 7.93 -3.17
CA TYR A 56 1.28 9.06 -2.25
C TYR A 56 -0.11 9.68 -2.18
N LEU A 57 -0.53 10.04 -0.97
CA LEU A 57 -1.85 10.61 -0.69
C LEU A 57 -1.65 11.97 -0.01
N GLN A 58 -2.58 12.88 -0.26
CA GLN A 58 -2.58 14.21 0.35
C GLN A 58 -3.85 14.40 1.18
N HIS A 59 -3.72 14.93 2.40
CA HIS A 59 -4.83 15.19 3.28
C HIS A 59 -4.50 16.37 4.22
N PRO A 60 -5.43 17.29 4.50
CA PRO A 60 -5.15 18.46 5.35
C PRO A 60 -4.72 18.10 6.79
N LEU A 61 -5.14 16.94 7.30
CA LEU A 61 -4.77 16.46 8.63
C LEU A 61 -3.40 15.77 8.69
N ALA A 62 -2.78 15.46 7.55
CA ALA A 62 -1.55 14.67 7.48
C ALA A 62 -0.44 15.45 6.78
N THR A 63 0.76 15.48 7.36
CA THR A 63 1.96 16.01 6.68
C THR A 63 2.43 15.09 5.58
N GLN A 64 2.21 13.78 5.74
CA GLN A 64 2.47 12.75 4.74
C GLN A 64 1.42 11.65 4.89
N ALA A 65 0.97 11.09 3.77
CA ALA A 65 0.17 9.88 3.75
C ALA A 65 0.51 9.05 2.52
N SER A 66 0.44 7.73 2.62
CA SER A 66 0.66 6.84 1.48
C SER A 66 0.01 5.47 1.66
N LEU A 67 -0.31 4.87 0.52
CA LEU A 67 -0.72 3.47 0.41
C LEU A 67 0.45 2.67 -0.17
N GLY A 68 1.01 1.75 0.61
CA GLY A 68 1.95 0.75 0.13
C GLY A 68 1.21 -0.36 -0.62
N CYS A 69 1.57 -0.60 -1.88
CA CYS A 69 0.95 -1.63 -2.70
C CYS A 69 1.56 -3.01 -2.41
N SER A 70 0.70 -4.02 -2.28
CA SER A 70 1.16 -5.41 -2.13
C SER A 70 1.87 -5.91 -3.39
N SER A 71 2.99 -6.60 -3.22
CA SER A 71 3.81 -7.22 -4.26
C SER A 71 4.37 -8.56 -3.76
N ARG A 72 5.11 -9.30 -4.61
CA ARG A 72 5.69 -10.61 -4.23
C ARG A 72 6.50 -10.56 -2.92
N ASN A 73 7.19 -9.45 -2.67
CA ASN A 73 8.09 -9.28 -1.52
C ASN A 73 7.64 -8.14 -0.57
N ARG A 74 6.43 -7.60 -0.74
CA ARG A 74 5.94 -6.47 0.06
C ARG A 74 4.46 -6.67 0.38
N GLN A 75 4.08 -6.50 1.65
CA GLN A 75 2.68 -6.47 2.04
C GLN A 75 2.08 -5.08 1.85
N ALA A 76 0.77 -5.02 1.66
CA ALA A 76 0.09 -3.73 1.66
C ALA A 76 0.15 -3.07 3.03
N ASP A 77 0.40 -1.77 3.05
CA ASP A 77 0.42 -0.95 4.25
C ASP A 77 -0.24 0.40 3.99
N PHE A 78 -0.67 1.05 5.07
CA PHE A 78 -1.10 2.43 5.07
C PHE A 78 -0.22 3.21 6.03
N PHE A 79 0.36 4.31 5.56
CA PHE A 79 1.16 5.21 6.36
C PHE A 79 0.52 6.59 6.42
N ALA A 80 0.57 7.21 7.60
CA ALA A 80 0.24 8.62 7.77
C ALA A 80 1.09 9.26 8.86
N ALA A 81 1.47 10.52 8.66
CA ALA A 81 2.18 11.36 9.61
C ALA A 81 1.35 12.59 9.98
N SER A 82 1.33 12.91 11.27
CA SER A 82 0.71 14.08 11.87
C SER A 82 1.78 15.09 12.30
N PRO A 83 1.54 16.41 12.15
CA PRO A 83 2.43 17.43 12.69
C PRO A 83 2.39 17.50 14.23
N ALA A 84 1.40 16.86 14.87
CA ALA A 84 1.28 16.83 16.31
C ALA A 84 1.88 15.53 16.88
N ARG A 85 2.64 15.66 17.98
CA ARG A 85 3.17 14.51 18.72
C ARG A 85 2.07 13.61 19.28
N LYS A 86 0.95 14.22 19.69
CA LYS A 86 -0.32 13.56 20.00
C LYS A 86 -1.32 13.96 18.91
N PRO A 87 -1.64 13.09 17.94
CA PRO A 87 -2.55 13.45 16.86
C PRO A 87 -3.94 13.83 17.36
N PRO A 88 -4.64 14.75 16.66
CA PRO A 88 -6.04 15.04 16.94
C PRO A 88 -6.93 13.83 16.58
N ALA A 89 -8.11 13.74 17.21
CA ALA A 89 -9.05 12.64 16.96
C ALA A 89 -9.41 12.50 15.47
N ALA A 90 -9.60 13.61 14.76
CA ALA A 90 -9.89 13.61 13.32
C ALA A 90 -8.79 12.93 12.48
N PHE A 91 -7.51 13.08 12.85
CA PHE A 91 -6.42 12.37 12.18
C PHE A 91 -6.52 10.86 12.43
N VAL A 92 -6.78 10.46 13.67
CA VAL A 92 -6.91 9.03 14.01
C VAL A 92 -8.14 8.41 13.33
N GLU A 93 -9.23 9.17 13.20
CA GLU A 93 -10.42 8.76 12.45
C GLU A 93 -10.15 8.58 10.96
N MET A 94 -9.40 9.49 10.34
CA MET A 94 -8.94 9.36 8.95
C MET A 94 -8.12 8.06 8.77
N VAL A 95 -7.14 7.83 9.65
CA VAL A 95 -6.32 6.60 9.64
C VAL A 95 -7.18 5.34 9.81
N ALA A 96 -8.14 5.38 10.74
CA ALA A 96 -9.03 4.27 11.01
C ALA A 96 -9.94 3.95 9.82
N THR A 97 -10.50 4.97 9.16
CA THR A 97 -11.28 4.80 7.94
C THR A 97 -10.42 4.21 6.83
N ALA A 98 -9.18 4.69 6.64
CA ALA A 98 -8.28 4.16 5.62
C ALA A 98 -7.98 2.67 5.85
N ALA A 99 -7.60 2.31 7.08
CA ALA A 99 -7.33 0.92 7.44
C ALA A 99 -8.57 0.03 7.30
N ALA A 100 -9.77 0.54 7.62
CA ALA A 100 -11.02 -0.20 7.46
C ALA A 100 -11.27 -0.58 5.98
N VAL A 101 -11.04 0.36 5.07
CA VAL A 101 -11.18 0.16 3.62
C VAL A 101 -10.10 -0.81 3.11
N ILE A 102 -8.82 -0.52 3.35
CA ILE A 102 -7.70 -1.27 2.78
C ILE A 102 -7.68 -2.73 3.26
N PHE A 103 -7.92 -2.94 4.55
CA PHE A 103 -7.78 -4.26 5.17
C PHE A 103 -9.11 -4.98 5.36
N THR A 104 -10.23 -4.35 4.98
CA THR A 104 -11.59 -4.90 5.09
C THR A 104 -11.88 -5.35 6.53
N ILE A 105 -11.77 -4.42 7.47
CA ILE A 105 -12.02 -4.63 8.91
C ILE A 105 -13.04 -3.60 9.43
N PRO A 106 -13.68 -3.86 10.58
CA PRO A 106 -14.54 -2.86 11.20
C PRO A 106 -13.77 -1.59 11.58
N ARG A 107 -14.26 -0.41 11.15
CA ARG A 107 -13.67 0.90 11.50
C ARG A 107 -13.44 1.08 13.00
N LYS A 108 -14.36 0.59 13.83
CA LYS A 108 -14.24 0.64 15.30
C LYS A 108 -12.99 -0.10 15.83
N ASP A 109 -12.62 -1.21 15.19
CA ASP A 109 -11.44 -1.99 15.58
C ASP A 109 -10.16 -1.29 15.12
N ALA A 110 -10.16 -0.73 13.91
CA ALA A 110 -9.05 0.11 13.41
C ALA A 110 -8.82 1.33 14.31
N LEU A 111 -9.90 2.03 14.69
CA LEU A 111 -9.87 3.20 15.55
C LEU A 111 -9.30 2.87 16.94
N ARG A 112 -9.76 1.77 17.54
CA ARG A 112 -9.25 1.31 18.83
C ARG A 112 -7.77 0.92 18.75
N GLY A 113 -7.36 0.22 17.68
CA GLY A 113 -5.96 -0.13 17.44
C GLY A 113 -5.06 1.10 17.34
N ALA A 114 -5.45 2.08 16.51
CA ALA A 114 -4.71 3.32 16.32
C ALA A 114 -4.61 4.15 17.61
N ASN A 115 -5.72 4.31 18.35
CA ASN A 115 -5.71 5.01 19.65
C ASN A 115 -4.77 4.35 20.65
N ARG A 116 -4.88 3.02 20.86
CA ARG A 116 -4.00 2.30 21.79
C ARG A 116 -2.52 2.44 21.43
N CYS A 117 -2.22 2.53 20.15
CA CYS A 117 -0.85 2.68 19.67
C CYS A 117 -0.30 4.09 20.02
N PHE A 118 -1.05 5.16 19.73
CA PHE A 118 -0.64 6.52 20.10
C PHE A 118 -0.64 6.78 21.62
N GLU A 119 -1.60 6.25 22.38
CA GLU A 119 -1.67 6.39 23.84
C GLU A 119 -0.46 5.77 24.57
N ARG A 120 0.17 4.77 23.96
CA ARG A 120 1.34 4.09 24.52
C ARG A 120 2.66 4.84 24.29
N ILE A 121 2.65 5.89 23.47
CA ILE A 121 3.83 6.72 23.22
C ILE A 121 4.19 7.50 24.50
N GLY A 122 5.46 7.48 24.88
CA GLY A 122 6.00 8.40 25.89
C GLY A 122 5.73 8.05 27.36
N ILE A 123 4.84 7.10 27.68
CA ILE A 123 4.53 6.77 29.09
C ILE A 123 5.48 5.70 29.64
N LEU A 124 5.79 4.63 28.89
CA LEU A 124 6.65 3.52 29.37
C LEU A 124 7.49 2.80 28.30
N ARG A 125 7.18 2.98 27.01
CA ARG A 125 7.70 2.12 25.92
C ARG A 125 8.51 2.87 24.86
N GLY A 126 9.02 4.05 25.20
CA GLY A 126 9.80 4.87 24.29
C GLY A 126 8.94 5.57 23.22
N LYS A 127 9.57 5.82 22.07
CA LYS A 127 9.00 6.61 20.97
C LYS A 127 8.56 5.77 19.77
N ASP A 128 8.90 4.48 19.73
CA ASP A 128 8.48 3.52 18.69
C ASP A 128 7.63 2.44 19.36
N ILE A 129 6.36 2.38 18.98
CA ILE A 129 5.37 1.50 19.58
C ILE A 129 4.88 0.55 18.50
N LYS A 130 5.12 -0.75 18.71
CA LYS A 130 4.58 -1.83 17.87
C LYS A 130 3.49 -2.55 18.64
N THR A 131 2.32 -2.67 18.04
CA THR A 131 1.17 -3.37 18.61
C THR A 131 0.50 -4.23 17.56
N ARG A 132 -0.20 -5.26 18.04
CA ARG A 132 -1.13 -6.03 17.23
C ARG A 132 -2.55 -5.81 17.70
N TYR A 133 -3.47 -5.68 16.77
CA TYR A 133 -4.89 -5.61 17.08
C TYR A 133 -5.74 -6.33 16.02
N ARG A 134 -6.46 -7.37 16.46
CA ARG A 134 -7.28 -8.28 15.63
C ARG A 134 -6.50 -9.05 14.56
N LYS A 135 -6.08 -8.37 13.49
CA LYS A 135 -5.31 -8.89 12.33
C LYS A 135 -4.41 -7.82 11.72
N LEU A 136 -4.13 -6.77 12.48
CA LEU A 136 -3.30 -5.65 12.06
C LEU A 136 -2.02 -5.63 12.86
N ASP A 137 -0.90 -5.47 12.15
CA ASP A 137 0.33 -4.94 12.72
C ASP A 137 0.25 -3.40 12.63
N ILE A 138 0.33 -2.75 13.79
CA ILE A 138 0.22 -1.30 13.93
C ILE A 138 1.50 -0.78 14.60
N GLN A 139 2.22 0.08 13.89
CA GLN A 139 3.41 0.75 14.40
C GLN A 139 3.17 2.25 14.48
N CYS A 140 3.37 2.87 15.64
CA CYS A 140 3.34 4.32 15.79
C CYS A 140 4.68 4.82 16.28
N GLN A 141 5.12 5.94 15.72
CA GLN A 141 6.37 6.57 16.11
C GLN A 141 6.13 8.04 16.46
N ALA A 142 6.76 8.53 17.53
CA ALA A 142 6.80 9.96 17.83
C ALA A 142 8.21 10.52 17.61
N SER A 143 8.26 11.71 17.02
CA SER A 143 9.48 12.50 16.88
C SER A 143 9.33 13.82 17.65
N LYS A 144 10.32 14.72 17.52
CA LYS A 144 10.20 16.09 18.04
C LYS A 144 9.17 16.90 17.24
N SER A 145 8.99 16.58 15.96
CA SER A 145 8.19 17.36 14.99
C SER A 145 6.81 16.79 14.71
N GLY A 146 6.43 15.68 15.37
CA GLY A 146 5.12 15.08 15.15
C GLY A 146 5.07 13.61 15.55
N SER A 147 4.15 12.89 14.93
CA SER A 147 4.03 11.45 15.08
C SER A 147 3.55 10.80 13.79
N SER A 148 3.74 9.50 13.65
CA SER A 148 3.32 8.75 12.48
C SER A 148 2.77 7.39 12.90
N ILE A 149 2.02 6.79 11.97
CA ILE A 149 1.46 5.46 12.11
C ILE A 149 1.56 4.71 10.79
N THR A 150 1.99 3.46 10.87
CA THR A 150 1.94 2.48 9.80
C THR A 150 1.02 1.35 10.23
N ILE A 151 0.06 1.01 9.38
CA ILE A 151 -0.86 -0.12 9.58
C ILE A 151 -0.67 -1.09 8.43
N SER A 152 -0.49 -2.36 8.73
CA SER A 152 -0.41 -3.44 7.75
C SER A 152 -1.20 -4.65 8.24
N ARG A 153 -1.49 -5.59 7.33
CA ARG A 153 -2.05 -6.88 7.74
C ARG A 153 -0.99 -7.65 8.53
N GLU A 154 -1.43 -8.31 9.59
CA GLU A 154 -0.59 -9.24 10.34
C GLU A 154 0.04 -10.28 9.41
N LYS A 155 1.35 -10.52 9.58
CA LYS A 155 2.03 -11.64 8.93
C LYS A 155 1.59 -12.95 9.58
N ASP A 156 0.97 -13.84 8.79
CA ASP A 156 1.04 -15.26 9.07
C ASP A 156 2.52 -15.63 9.07
N GLN A 157 3.05 -16.03 10.24
CA GLN A 157 4.36 -16.67 10.33
C GLN A 157 4.22 -18.15 9.96
#